data_AF-A0A4R0QGN7-F1
#
_entry.id   AF-A0A4R0QGN7-F1
#
_cell.length_a   1.000
_cell.length_b   1.000
_cell.length_c   1.000
_cell.angle_alpha   90.00
_cell.angle_beta   90.00
_cell.angle_gamma   90.00
#
_symmetry.space_group_name_H-M   'P 1'
#
loop_
_entity.id
_entity.type
_entity.pdbx_description
1 polymer ?
#
loop_
_entity_poly.entity_id
_entity_poly.type
_entity_poly.pdbx_seq_one_letter_code
_entity_poly.pdbx_strand_id
1 'polypeptide(L)'
;MTSTVVTKDFGTVTTGANGQASLSELPDGEYVIAEVQARVGYDLDATPRTVVIKNGQADVTNNTLVVANTKTLVPEVKFDIAISKVDLGGAELAGAHIFNSSKVKQSFTNGHLLVSLNLLT
;
A
#
# COMPACT_ATOMS: atom_id res chain seq x y z
N MET A 1 8.00 7.67 40.33
CA MET A 1 8.94 6.97 39.44
C MET A 1 8.39 7.10 38.03
N THR A 2 9.06 7.84 37.16
CA THR A 2 8.63 8.06 35.79
C THR A 2 9.07 6.88 34.92
N SER A 3 8.13 6.04 34.49
CA SER A 3 8.39 5.04 33.45
C SER A 3 8.70 5.77 32.15
N THR A 4 9.98 5.74 31.76
CA THR A 4 10.39 6.13 30.42
C THR A 4 10.03 4.96 29.51
N VAL A 5 8.97 5.11 28.71
CA VAL A 5 8.71 4.18 27.61
C VAL A 5 9.72 4.53 26.52
N VAL A 6 10.85 3.84 26.49
CA VAL A 6 11.76 3.88 25.36
C VAL A 6 11.17 2.94 24.31
N THR A 7 10.34 3.44 23.41
CA THR A 7 9.98 2.74 22.18
C THR A 7 11.20 2.74 21.27
N LYS A 8 12.05 1.72 21.40
CA LYS A 8 13.04 1.40 20.37
C LYS A 8 12.27 0.88 19.16
N ASP A 9 12.26 1.62 18.06
CA ASP A 9 11.70 1.13 16.79
C ASP A 9 12.60 0.01 16.26
N PHE A 10 12.10 -1.22 16.23
CA PHE A 10 12.79 -2.38 15.64
C PHE A 10 12.64 -2.46 14.11
N GLY A 11 12.12 -1.39 13.49
CA GLY A 11 11.95 -1.26 12.05
C GLY A 11 10.75 -2.02 11.48
N THR A 12 10.60 -1.94 10.15
CA THR A 12 9.59 -2.70 9.39
C THR A 12 10.23 -3.96 8.81
N VAL A 13 9.57 -5.10 8.99
CA VAL A 13 9.93 -6.36 8.32
C VAL A 13 8.83 -6.73 7.31
N THR A 14 9.23 -7.25 6.15
CA THR A 14 8.30 -7.70 5.10
C THR A 14 8.22 -9.21 5.09
N THR A 15 7.00 -9.77 5.01
CA THR A 15 6.80 -11.21 4.87
C THR A 15 7.29 -11.71 3.50
N GLY A 16 7.97 -12.85 3.51
CA GLY A 16 8.46 -13.50 2.30
C GLY A 16 7.36 -14.19 1.50
N ALA A 17 7.73 -14.85 0.40
CA ALA A 17 6.79 -15.55 -0.48
C ALA A 17 5.99 -16.66 0.23
N ASN A 18 6.50 -17.20 1.34
CA ASN A 18 5.83 -18.19 2.19
C ASN A 18 4.94 -17.55 3.28
N GLY A 19 4.79 -16.22 3.30
CA GLY A 19 3.98 -15.50 4.29
C GLY A 19 4.65 -15.28 5.65
N GLN A 20 5.94 -15.61 5.81
CA GLN A 20 6.65 -15.51 7.09
C GLN A 20 7.68 -14.38 7.11
N ALA A 21 7.90 -13.82 8.30
CA ALA A 21 8.94 -12.85 8.63
C ALA A 21 9.46 -13.12 10.05
N SER A 22 10.69 -12.73 10.35
CA SER A 22 11.27 -12.86 11.70
C SER A 22 11.91 -11.55 12.14
N LEU A 23 11.73 -11.24 13.43
CA LEU A 23 12.49 -10.22 14.15
C LEU A 23 13.38 -10.97 15.15
N SER A 24 14.69 -10.74 15.07
CA SER A 24 15.69 -11.40 15.91
C SER A 24 16.32 -10.42 16.90
N GLU A 25 16.92 -10.96 17.96
CA GLU A 25 17.68 -10.18 18.95
C GLU A 25 16.86 -9.08 19.66
N LEU A 26 15.56 -9.32 19.82
CA LEU A 26 14.69 -8.48 20.61
C LEU A 26 15.01 -8.65 22.11
N PRO A 27 15.35 -7.59 22.85
CA PRO A 27 15.47 -7.64 24.30
C PRO A 27 14.13 -8.00 24.97
N ASP A 28 14.20 -8.37 26.25
CA ASP A 28 12.99 -8.44 27.09
C ASP A 28 12.29 -7.07 27.10
N GLY A 29 10.97 -7.08 26.91
CA GLY A 29 10.19 -5.87 26.71
C GLY A 29 8.79 -6.12 26.20
N GLU A 30 8.03 -5.04 26.01
CA GLU A 30 6.69 -5.04 25.43
C GLU A 30 6.74 -4.39 24.03
N TYR A 31 6.14 -5.06 23.06
CA TYR A 31 6.18 -4.69 21.65
C TYR A 31 4.76 -4.61 21.09
N VAL A 32 4.51 -3.59 20.27
CA VAL A 32 3.27 -3.47 19.50
C VAL A 32 3.58 -3.77 18.04
N ILE A 33 2.93 -4.79 17.51
CA ILE A 33 3.04 -5.23 16.12
C ILE A 33 1.74 -4.88 15.39
N ALA A 34 1.84 -4.16 14.28
CA ALA A 34 0.72 -3.83 13.41
C ALA A 34 1.10 -4.05 11.94
N GLU A 35 0.15 -4.50 11.12
CA GLU A 35 0.34 -4.50 9.68
C GLU A 35 0.26 -3.05 9.17
N VAL A 36 1.27 -2.61 8.43
CA VAL A 36 1.35 -1.25 7.89
C VAL A 36 1.03 -1.18 6.40
N GLN A 37 1.08 -2.31 5.71
CA GLN A 37 0.80 -2.42 4.29
C GLN A 37 0.29 -3.83 3.94
N ALA A 38 -0.89 -3.91 3.35
CA ALA A 38 -1.42 -5.16 2.78
C ALA A 38 -1.02 -5.34 1.31
N ARG A 39 -0.99 -6.59 0.88
CA ARG A 39 -0.87 -6.95 -0.54
C ARG A 39 -2.13 -6.53 -1.31
N VAL A 40 -1.98 -6.19 -2.59
CA VAL A 40 -3.12 -5.92 -3.49
C VAL A 40 -4.16 -7.04 -3.42
N GLY A 41 -5.43 -6.66 -3.18
CA GLY A 41 -6.56 -7.58 -3.05
C GLY A 41 -6.78 -8.16 -1.65
N TYR A 42 -6.03 -7.70 -0.64
CA TYR A 42 -6.27 -7.98 0.78
C TYR A 42 -6.59 -6.68 1.52
N ASP A 43 -7.39 -6.79 2.57
CA ASP A 43 -7.61 -5.67 3.49
C ASP A 43 -6.38 -5.50 4.38
N LEU A 44 -6.10 -4.24 4.72
CA LEU A 44 -5.13 -3.91 5.76
C LEU A 44 -5.73 -4.22 7.13
N ASP A 45 -5.12 -5.15 7.86
CA ASP A 45 -5.45 -5.39 9.26
C ASP A 45 -4.68 -4.41 10.16
N ALA A 46 -5.25 -3.22 10.34
CA ALA A 46 -4.68 -2.18 11.19
C ALA A 46 -4.80 -2.46 12.70
N THR A 47 -5.26 -3.66 13.12
CA THR A 47 -5.41 -4.02 14.52
C THR A 47 -4.03 -4.22 15.17
N PRO A 48 -3.64 -3.38 16.16
CA PRO A 48 -2.38 -3.57 16.86
C PRO A 48 -2.44 -4.80 17.75
N ARG A 49 -1.34 -5.56 17.80
CA ARG A 49 -1.17 -6.75 18.63
C ARG A 49 0.02 -6.55 19.56
N THR A 50 -0.19 -6.76 20.86
CA THR A 50 0.87 -6.64 21.86
C THR A 50 1.56 -7.99 22.05
N VAL A 51 2.89 -8.00 22.02
CA VAL A 51 3.74 -9.16 22.35
C VAL A 51 4.68 -8.77 23.49
N VAL A 52 4.71 -9.59 24.54
CA VAL A 52 5.61 -9.41 25.67
C VAL A 52 6.73 -10.45 25.59
N ILE A 53 7.98 -10.02 25.66
CA ILE A 53 9.15 -10.90 25.75
C ILE A 53 9.68 -10.86 27.18
N LYS A 54 9.81 -12.03 27.81
CA LYS A 54 10.39 -12.22 29.15
C LYS A 54 11.32 -13.41 29.15
N ASN A 55 12.51 -13.27 29.69
CA ASN A 55 13.54 -14.30 29.73
C ASN A 55 13.82 -14.89 28.34
N GLY A 56 13.81 -14.06 27.29
CA GLY A 56 14.02 -14.49 25.91
C GLY A 56 12.89 -15.33 25.31
N GLN A 57 11.71 -15.38 25.94
CA GLN A 57 10.51 -16.06 25.44
C GLN A 57 9.39 -15.06 25.20
N ALA A 58 8.70 -15.19 24.06
CA ALA A 58 7.56 -14.35 23.73
C ALA A 58 6.26 -14.97 24.28
N ASP A 59 5.34 -14.15 24.76
CA ASP A 59 4.02 -14.56 25.24
C ASP A 59 3.05 -14.83 24.09
N VAL A 60 3.47 -15.71 23.18
CA VAL A 60 2.72 -16.18 22.00
C VAL A 60 3.03 -17.65 21.76
N THR A 61 2.13 -18.37 21.07
CA THR A 61 2.29 -19.81 20.83
C THR A 61 3.57 -20.11 20.03
N ASN A 62 4.47 -20.93 20.57
CA ASN A 62 5.75 -21.31 19.95
C ASN A 62 6.55 -20.10 19.41
N ASN A 63 6.56 -18.98 20.15
CA ASN A 63 7.20 -17.71 19.75
C ASN A 63 6.75 -17.18 18.37
N THR A 64 5.54 -17.56 17.92
CA THR A 64 4.97 -17.18 16.63
C THR A 64 3.70 -16.36 16.84
N LEU A 65 3.72 -15.12 16.34
CA LEU A 65 2.52 -14.30 16.21
C LEU A 65 1.87 -14.55 14.84
N VAL A 66 0.57 -14.87 14.84
CA VAL A 66 -0.20 -15.02 13.59
C VAL A 66 -0.98 -13.73 13.33
N VAL A 67 -0.71 -13.11 12.19
CA VAL A 67 -1.50 -12.01 11.62
C VAL A 67 -2.27 -12.57 10.43
N ALA A 68 -3.60 -12.47 10.46
CA ALA A 68 -4.47 -13.03 9.44
C ALA A 68 -5.26 -11.90 8.79
N ASN A 69 -5.22 -11.83 7.45
CA ASN A 69 -5.99 -10.85 6.69
C ASN A 69 -7.20 -11.49 6.02
N THR A 70 -8.24 -10.71 5.89
CA THR A 70 -9.35 -11.00 4.99
C THR A 70 -8.98 -10.62 3.57
N LYS A 71 -9.23 -11.55 2.64
CA LYS A 71 -9.16 -11.26 1.22
C LYS A 71 -10.48 -10.67 0.80
N THR A 72 -10.61 -9.34 0.79
CA THR A 72 -11.72 -8.74 0.05
C THR A 72 -11.41 -8.86 -1.43
N LEU A 73 -12.12 -9.79 -2.08
CA LEU A 73 -12.25 -9.80 -3.53
C LEU A 73 -13.02 -8.54 -3.91
N VAL A 74 -12.35 -7.39 -3.96
CA VAL A 74 -12.85 -6.27 -4.75
C VAL A 74 -12.56 -6.70 -6.19
N PRO A 75 -13.53 -7.19 -6.97
CA PRO A 75 -13.28 -7.39 -8.38
C PRO A 75 -12.76 -6.07 -8.92
N GLU A 76 -11.66 -6.11 -9.66
CA GLU A 76 -11.16 -4.92 -10.33
C GLU A 76 -12.29 -4.43 -11.24
N VAL A 77 -13.01 -3.38 -10.82
CA VAL A 77 -14.12 -2.85 -11.60
C VAL A 77 -13.51 -2.05 -12.73
N LYS A 78 -13.34 -2.70 -13.87
CA LYS A 78 -12.91 -2.06 -15.12
C LYS A 78 -14.12 -1.44 -15.79
N PHE A 79 -13.95 -0.22 -16.27
CA PHE A 79 -14.95 0.47 -17.08
C PHE A 79 -14.33 0.85 -18.41
N ASP A 80 -15.08 0.62 -19.47
CA ASP A 80 -14.74 1.11 -20.81
C ASP A 80 -15.25 2.54 -20.97
N ILE A 81 -14.44 3.40 -21.60
CA ILE A 81 -14.84 4.75 -22.01
C ILE A 81 -14.94 4.76 -23.53
N ALA A 82 -16.14 4.97 -24.06
CA ALA A 82 -16.37 5.22 -25.48
C ALA A 82 -16.24 6.71 -25.80
N ILE A 83 -15.48 7.07 -26.83
CA ILE A 83 -15.25 8.45 -27.26
C ILE A 83 -15.65 8.57 -28.74
N SER A 84 -16.61 9.45 -29.05
CA SER A 84 -16.96 9.83 -30.43
C SER A 84 -16.64 11.31 -30.63
N LYS A 85 -15.70 11.60 -31.54
CA LYS A 85 -15.35 12.97 -31.89
C LYS A 85 -16.11 13.34 -33.15
N VAL A 86 -16.95 14.38 -33.07
CA VAL A 86 -17.76 14.84 -34.20
C VAL A 86 -17.35 16.25 -34.67
N ASP A 87 -17.77 16.60 -35.88
CA ASP A 87 -17.75 17.97 -36.41
C ASP A 87 -18.97 18.78 -35.95
N LEU A 88 -19.13 20.00 -36.47
CA LEU A 88 -20.26 20.88 -36.12
C LEU A 88 -21.61 20.34 -36.63
N GLY A 89 -21.60 19.50 -37.69
CA GLY A 89 -22.78 18.85 -38.25
C GLY A 89 -23.13 17.51 -37.58
N GLY A 90 -22.32 17.05 -36.63
CA GLY A 90 -22.51 15.79 -35.91
C GLY A 90 -21.92 14.56 -36.62
N ALA A 91 -21.20 14.72 -37.72
CA ALA A 91 -20.52 13.60 -38.39
C ALA A 91 -19.22 13.23 -37.66
N GLU A 92 -18.88 11.95 -37.61
CA GLU A 92 -17.68 11.46 -36.92
C GLU A 92 -16.38 11.85 -37.65
N LEU A 93 -15.36 12.22 -36.87
CA LEU A 93 -14.06 12.70 -37.34
C LEU A 93 -12.93 11.70 -37.03
N ALA A 94 -12.27 11.23 -38.08
CA ALA A 94 -11.09 10.36 -37.97
C ALA A 94 -9.79 11.14 -37.73
N GLY A 95 -8.77 10.46 -37.21
CA GLY A 95 -7.41 11.01 -37.07
C GLY A 95 -7.14 11.83 -35.80
N ALA A 96 -8.10 11.90 -34.87
CA ALA A 96 -7.89 12.56 -33.58
C ALA A 96 -6.99 11.71 -32.66
N HIS A 97 -5.94 12.33 -32.12
CA HIS A 97 -5.11 11.71 -31.08
C HIS A 97 -5.72 11.98 -29.70
N ILE A 98 -6.07 10.91 -28.98
CA ILE A 98 -6.63 10.96 -27.63
C ILE A 98 -5.60 10.43 -26.64
N PHE A 99 -5.44 11.13 -25.51
CA PHE A 99 -4.48 10.79 -24.48
C PHE A 99 -5.18 10.37 -23.17
N ASN A 100 -4.69 9.31 -22.52
CA ASN A 100 -5.14 8.83 -21.20
C ASN A 100 -3.95 8.85 -20.22
N SER A 101 -4.18 9.34 -18.99
CA SER A 101 -3.20 9.27 -17.89
C SER A 101 -3.89 8.97 -16.57
N SER A 102 -3.43 7.92 -15.88
CA SER A 102 -4.04 7.47 -14.63
C SER A 102 -3.49 8.17 -13.38
N LYS A 103 -2.37 8.92 -13.43
CA LYS A 103 -1.72 9.49 -12.22
C LYS A 103 -0.91 10.80 -12.37
N VAL A 104 -0.74 11.36 -13.58
CA VAL A 104 0.11 12.56 -13.76
C VAL A 104 -0.76 13.82 -13.86
N LYS A 105 -0.48 14.84 -13.04
CA LYS A 105 -0.94 16.22 -13.32
C LYS A 105 -0.21 16.70 -14.56
N GLN A 106 -0.90 16.71 -15.69
CA GLN A 106 -0.36 17.19 -16.96
C GLN A 106 -0.97 18.55 -17.28
N SER A 107 -0.13 19.47 -17.72
CA SER A 107 -0.56 20.80 -18.16
C SER A 107 -0.68 20.80 -19.68
N PHE A 108 -1.71 21.48 -20.18
CA PHE A 108 -1.94 21.64 -21.61
C PHE A 108 -1.93 23.12 -21.95
N THR A 109 -1.30 23.49 -23.06
CA THR A 109 -1.37 24.85 -23.62
C THR A 109 -1.58 24.74 -25.12
N ASN A 110 -2.61 25.42 -25.63
CA ASN A 110 -2.98 25.43 -27.05
C ASN A 110 -3.08 24.04 -27.71
N GLY A 111 -3.59 23.05 -26.97
CA GLY A 111 -3.78 21.68 -27.49
C GLY A 111 -2.53 20.82 -27.55
N HIS A 112 -1.37 21.31 -27.11
CA HIS A 112 -0.15 20.51 -27.00
C HIS A 112 0.06 20.03 -25.56
N LEU A 113 0.48 18.77 -25.42
CA LEU A 113 0.81 18.19 -24.12
C LEU A 113 2.16 18.72 -23.64
N LEU A 114 2.19 19.36 -22.48
CA LEU A 114 3.42 19.71 -21.77
C LEU A 114 3.63 18.64 -20.69
N VAL A 115 4.44 17.62 -20.99
CA VAL A 115 4.70 16.54 -20.03
C VAL A 115 5.45 17.11 -18.81
N SER A 116 4.92 16.89 -17.61
CA SER A 116 5.56 17.28 -16.35
C SER A 116 6.82 16.44 -16.14
N LEU A 117 7.98 17.12 -16.06
CA LEU A 117 9.25 16.57 -15.61
C LEU A 117 9.06 16.02 -14.19
N ASN A 118 9.13 14.71 -14.01
CA ASN A 118 9.24 14.13 -12.67
C ASN A 118 10.60 14.52 -12.08
N LEU A 119 10.68 15.58 -11.28
CA LEU A 119 11.77 15.70 -10.32
C LEU A 119 11.48 14.70 -9.21
N LEU A 120 12.27 13.63 -9.15
CA LEU A 120 12.41 12.87 -7.91
C LEU A 120 13.07 13.78 -6.87
N THR A 121 12.41 13.97 -5.74
CA THR A 121 13.03 14.33 -4.45
C THR A 121 12.50 13.35 -3.41
#